data_AF-A0A261FF84-F1
#
_entry.id   AF-A0A261FF84-F1
#
_cell.length_a   1.000
_cell.length_b   1.000
_cell.length_c   1.000
_cell.angle_alpha   90.00
_cell.angle_beta   90.00
_cell.angle_gamma   90.00
#
_symmetry.space_group_name_H-M   'P 1'
#
loop_
_entity.id
_entity.type
_entity.pdbx_description
1 polymer ?
#
loop_
_entity_poly.entity_id
_entity_poly.type
_entity_poly.pdbx_seq_one_letter_code
_entity_poly.pdbx_strand_id
1 'polypeptide(L)' 'MTVKAYTREMIIKWHRNHYTIDEIAPLIPFATREEIEAIIATYETQREGRQ' A
#
# COMPACT_ATOMS: atom_id res chain seq x y z
N MET A 1 -14.82 -9.75 4.31
CA MET A 1 -13.68 -8.94 3.84
C MET A 1 -13.69 -8.98 2.33
N THR A 2 -13.74 -7.82 1.66
CA THR A 2 -13.64 -7.76 0.20
C THR A 2 -12.17 -7.85 -0.19
N VAL A 3 -11.85 -8.51 -1.32
CA VAL A 3 -10.47 -8.70 -1.81
C VAL A 3 -9.68 -7.39 -1.84
N LYS A 4 -10.35 -6.27 -2.18
CA LYS A 4 -9.77 -4.91 -2.19
C LYS A 4 -9.25 -4.43 -0.84
N ALA A 5 -9.92 -4.78 0.27
CA ALA A 5 -9.49 -4.38 1.61
C ALA A 5 -8.22 -5.12 2.05
N TYR A 6 -8.15 -6.42 1.75
CA TYR A 6 -6.99 -7.26 2.05
C TYR A 6 -5.73 -6.80 1.29
N THR A 7 -5.87 -6.46 0.01
CA THR A 7 -4.77 -5.92 -0.80
C THR A 7 -4.22 -4.62 -0.22
N ARG A 8 -5.09 -3.71 0.23
CA ARG A 8 -4.68 -2.45 0.87
C ARG A 8 -3.87 -2.69 2.15
N GLU A 9 -4.34 -3.58 3.01
CA GLU A 9 -3.65 -3.92 4.26
C GLU A 9 -2.28 -4.56 4.00
N MET A 10 -2.17 -5.41 2.98
CA MET A 10 -0.90 -6.01 2.56
C MET A 10 0.09 -4.97 2.05
N ILE A 11 -0.33 -4.05 1.17
CA ILE A 11 0.51 -2.94 0.68
C ILE A 11 1.07 -2.13 1.85
N ILE A 12 0.19 -1.73 2.79
CA ILE A 12 0.60 -0.98 3.98
C ILE A 12 1.58 -1.79 4.84
N LYS A 13 1.35 -3.10 5.00
CA LYS A 13 2.26 -3.97 5.78
C LYS A 13 3.64 -4.03 5.14
N TRP A 14 3.75 -4.18 3.83
CA TRP A 14 5.04 -4.18 3.14
C TRP A 14 5.74 -2.83 3.21
N HIS A 15 5.00 -1.73 2.99
CA HIS A 15 5.52 -0.37 3.16
C HIS A 15 6.10 -0.14 4.56
N ARG A 16 5.40 -0.61 5.60
CA ARG A 16 5.87 -0.54 7.00
C ARG A 16 7.12 -1.38 7.28
N ASN A 17 7.42 -2.38 6.44
CA ASN A 17 8.64 -3.17 6.50
C ASN A 17 9.74 -2.61 5.57
N HIS A 18 9.58 -1.37 5.10
CA HIS A 18 10.53 -0.67 4.22
C HIS A 18 10.72 -1.31 2.83
N TYR A 19 9.72 -2.07 2.36
CA TYR A 19 9.70 -2.52 0.98
C TYR A 19 9.40 -1.34 0.06
N THR A 20 10.14 -1.27 -1.05
CA THR A 20 9.92 -0.28 -2.10
C THR A 20 8.73 -0.65 -2.96
N ILE A 21 8.20 0.32 -3.70
CA ILE A 21 7.08 0.10 -4.62
C ILE A 21 7.46 -0.89 -5.72
N ASP A 22 8.71 -0.85 -6.17
CA ASP A 22 9.27 -1.79 -7.16
C ASP A 22 9.31 -3.24 -6.63
N GLU A 23 9.49 -3.43 -5.32
CA GLU A 23 9.42 -4.76 -4.69
C GLU A 23 7.99 -5.21 -4.42
N ILE A 24 7.06 -4.28 -4.18
CA ILE A 24 5.64 -4.58 -3.90
C ILE A 24 4.86 -4.86 -5.19
N ALA A 25 5.12 -4.12 -6.27
CA ALA A 25 4.42 -4.25 -7.56
C ALA A 25 4.36 -5.69 -8.10
N PRO A 26 5.44 -6.48 -8.15
CA PRO A 26 5.37 -7.87 -8.63
C PRO A 26 4.61 -8.81 -7.69
N LEU A 27 4.43 -8.46 -6.41
CA LEU A 27 3.69 -9.28 -5.43
C LEU A 27 2.17 -9.13 -5.57
N ILE A 28 1.71 -8.09 -6.27
CA ILE A 28 0.30 -7.77 -6.44
C ILE A 28 0.00 -7.56 -7.93
N PRO A 29 -0.18 -8.63 -8.71
CA PRO A 29 -0.43 -8.53 -10.14
C PRO A 29 -1.77 -7.84 -10.50
N PHE A 30 -2.63 -7.62 -9.51
CA PHE A 30 -3.95 -7.01 -9.67
C PHE A 30 -3.99 -5.51 -9.34
N ALA A 31 -2.86 -4.91 -8.92
CA ALA A 31 -2.76 -3.49 -8.63
C ALA A 31 -1.67 -2.84 -9.48
N THR A 32 -1.95 -1.66 -10.03
CA THR A 32 -0.94 -0.89 -10.75
C THR A 32 0.02 -0.20 -9.78
N ARG A 33 1.19 0.21 -10.28
CA ARG A 33 2.15 1.02 -9.51
C ARG A 33 1.48 2.27 -8.92
N GLU A 34 0.65 2.94 -9.72
CA GLU A 34 -0.06 4.17 -9.35
C GLU A 34 -1.07 3.92 -8.23
N GLU A 35 -1.77 2.78 -8.25
CA GLU A 35 -2.68 2.40 -7.17
C GLU A 35 -1.93 2.11 -5.87
N ILE A 36 -0.76 1.45 -5.95
CA ILE A 36 0.10 1.18 -4.79
C ILE A 36 0.64 2.50 -4.21
N GLU A 37 1.13 3.40 -5.06
CA GLU A 37 1.57 4.76 -4.69
C GLU A 37 0.45 5.54 -3.99
N ALA A 38 -0.75 5.54 -4.57
CA ALA A 38 -1.91 6.22 -3.99
C ALA A 38 -2.30 5.65 -2.62
N ILE A 39 -2.24 4.32 -2.44
CA ILE A 39 -2.53 3.67 -1.16
C ILE A 39 -1.51 4.07 -0.09
N ILE A 40 -0.22 4.06 -0.43
CA ILE A 40 0.86 4.45 0.48
C ILE A 40 0.73 5.93 0.86
N ALA A 41 0.55 6.82 -0.12
CA ALA A 41 0.37 8.25 0.12
C ALA A 41 -0.86 8.52 1.01
N THR A 42 -1.98 7.87 0.75
CA THR A 42 -3.19 8.02 1.59
C THR A 42 -2.93 7.52 3.02
N TYR A 43 -2.13 6.46 3.19
CA TYR A 43 -1.77 5.92 4.50
C TYR A 43 -0.86 6.89 5.28
N GLU A 44 0.14 7.47 4.63
CA GLU A 44 1.06 8.43 5.24
C GLU A 44 0.35 9.72 5.65
N THR A 45 -0.48 10.30 4.77
CA THR A 45 -1.29 11.48 5.09
C THR A 45 -2.23 11.25 6.27
N GLN A 46 -2.86 10.07 6.36
CA GLN A 46 -3.72 9.71 7.51
C GLN A 46 -2.95 9.48 8.80
N ARG A 47 -1.69 9.04 8.72
CA ARG A 47 -0.82 8.84 9.88
C ARG A 47 -0.34 10.19 10.43
N GLU A 48 0.00 11.11 9.55
CA GLU A 48 0.50 12.45 9.91
C GLU A 48 -0.60 13.34 10.51
N GLY A 49 -1.84 13.24 10.01
CA GLY A 49 -3.00 13.93 10.59
C GLY A 49 -3.53 13.36 11.93
N ARG A 50 -2.85 12.38 12.53
CA ARG A 50 -3.18 11.78 13.84
C ARG A 50 -2.12 12.01 14.92
N GLN A 51 -1.08 12.79 14.63
CA GLN A 51 -0.12 13.29 15.61
C GLN A 51 -0.50 14.69 16.07
#